data_AF-A0AAF5I0P9-F1
#
_entry.id   AF-A0AAF5I0P9-F1
#
_cell.length_a   1.000
_cell.length_b   1.000
_cell.length_c   1.000
_cell.angle_alpha   90.00
_cell.angle_beta   90.00
_cell.angle_gamma   90.00
#
_symmetry.space_group_name_H-M   'P 1'
#
loop_
_entity.id
_entity.type
_entity.pdbx_description
1 polymer ?
#
loop_
_entity_poly.entity_id
_entity_poly.type
_entity_poly.pdbx_seq_one_letter_code
_entity_poly.pdbx_strand_id
1 'polypeptide(L)'
;MNNSTTFDLYYSPVEKHFCYHAIFGGYQIFILICNLIILIKGVSSVYLIKMPLLRINILILTIAFTIQSILQGAQSVLYVFSFIFHKDINIEICSGIRLFGNTVHGIVDFIPFSLAVIRYNIIFRKNKRMIVFWLSQILLVVIRLTRGIYPTVSNDSKYVPNGACGYVKAVNNDFMMALNIFSVSSEIVFPIVAFIINIIILKKVLKNFKKIEKENEKKEQKQLFWSMTIQILMPFFCHLPSIHLFILRLTGFKETVIHVIIVDTLNTIAYSSIYQLIVFLCNFYVFLKVLWSKEFEKMPLLKINIRTLTIAYIVQSCFQIMPSFFYFYAYILECKINVLVCSGIKTFGNTVHGTVDFIPFSLSIVRYNKVVRQTNKHFWIFWIFQLFFIIIRMMAGIYPTISQQSTYEDDYSCTYVLNIHDFIMNILRLLALTFEIIFPIFGFVINIIILYKTLNMFKLPTRKEERKEQKQLFWFMTIQILIPFILHIPSIHVFILRIIGKSANIMFLFVCETLNTFAYSTSVFVSTLFVPKLRPIFFGICYVNSQSNNRTVKRISY
;
A
#
# COMPACT_ATOMS: atom_id res chain seq x y z
N MET A 1 -18.77 -31.27 34.45
CA MET A 1 -17.66 -30.79 33.60
C MET A 1 -16.76 -29.92 34.46
N ASN A 2 -15.64 -30.44 34.96
CA ASN A 2 -14.68 -29.63 35.72
C ASN A 2 -13.82 -28.81 34.74
N ASN A 3 -14.32 -27.64 34.32
CA ASN A 3 -13.55 -26.66 33.53
C ASN A 3 -12.64 -25.80 34.44
N SER A 4 -11.95 -26.41 35.40
CA SER A 4 -10.93 -25.73 36.19
C SER A 4 -9.54 -26.28 35.87
N THR A 5 -9.21 -26.43 34.58
CA THR A 5 -7.81 -26.29 34.18
C THR A 5 -7.49 -24.83 34.43
N THR A 6 -6.75 -24.55 35.49
CA THR A 6 -6.12 -23.24 35.75
C THR A 6 -5.32 -22.88 34.52
N PHE A 7 -5.95 -22.10 33.65
CA PHE A 7 -5.35 -21.59 32.45
C PHE A 7 -4.57 -20.35 32.86
N ASP A 8 -3.26 -20.34 32.64
CA ASP A 8 -2.44 -19.17 32.93
C ASP A 8 -3.00 -17.99 32.12
N LEU A 9 -3.54 -17.00 32.83
CA LEU A 9 -4.07 -15.76 32.24
C LEU A 9 -2.98 -14.92 31.56
N TYR A 10 -1.72 -15.32 31.70
CA TYR A 10 -0.54 -14.65 31.23
C TYR A 10 0.24 -15.58 30.31
N TYR A 11 0.72 -15.05 29.19
CA TYR A 11 1.64 -15.77 28.32
C TYR A 11 2.83 -14.90 27.96
N SER A 12 4.00 -15.53 27.83
CA SER A 12 5.19 -14.84 27.36
C SER A 12 5.17 -14.73 25.83
N PRO A 13 5.43 -13.54 25.27
CA PRO A 13 5.54 -13.39 23.83
C PRO A 13 6.73 -14.19 23.29
N VAL A 14 6.51 -14.92 22.20
CA VAL A 14 7.54 -15.68 21.48
C VAL A 14 8.06 -14.90 20.27
N GLU A 15 9.33 -15.15 19.93
CA GLU A 15 10.05 -14.48 18.83
C GLU A 15 9.33 -14.63 17.47
N LYS A 16 8.73 -15.81 17.22
CA LYS A 16 8.02 -16.10 15.95
C LYS A 16 6.91 -15.09 15.63
N HIS A 17 6.18 -14.58 16.63
CA HIS A 17 5.10 -13.62 16.40
C HIS A 17 5.55 -12.15 16.59
N PHE A 18 6.74 -11.92 17.17
CA PHE A 18 7.28 -10.57 17.35
C PHE A 18 7.39 -9.81 16.02
N CYS A 19 7.95 -10.45 14.99
CA CYS A 19 8.08 -9.82 13.66
C CYS A 19 6.72 -9.41 13.11
N TYR A 20 5.73 -10.32 13.13
CA TYR A 20 4.38 -10.01 12.65
C TYR A 20 3.80 -8.78 13.35
N HIS A 21 3.89 -8.70 14.68
CA HIS A 21 3.38 -7.56 15.44
C HIS A 21 4.18 -6.28 15.26
N ALA A 22 5.51 -6.35 15.14
CA ALA A 22 6.33 -5.18 14.84
C ALA A 22 5.93 -4.53 13.51
N ILE A 23 5.64 -5.36 12.50
CA ILE A 23 5.30 -4.90 11.16
C ILE A 23 3.85 -4.44 11.08
N PHE A 24 2.90 -5.22 11.60
CA PHE A 24 1.50 -4.80 11.64
C PHE A 24 1.34 -3.52 12.48
N GLY A 25 2.00 -3.45 13.64
CA GLY A 25 2.06 -2.24 14.47
C GLY A 25 2.68 -1.06 13.73
N GLY A 26 3.82 -1.26 13.07
CA GLY A 26 4.48 -0.24 12.26
C GLY A 26 3.61 0.27 11.10
N TYR A 27 2.90 -0.63 10.43
CA TYR A 27 1.94 -0.28 9.36
C TYR A 27 0.77 0.56 9.90
N GLN A 28 0.20 0.18 11.05
CA GLN A 28 -0.86 0.96 11.71
C GLN A 28 -0.36 2.34 12.15
N ILE A 29 0.88 2.45 12.64
CA ILE A 29 1.51 3.74 12.97
C ILE A 29 1.72 4.57 11.70
N PHE A 30 2.16 3.98 10.59
CA PHE A 30 2.31 4.68 9.32
C PHE A 30 0.98 5.22 8.80
N ILE A 31 -0.09 4.41 8.83
CA ILE A 31 -1.45 4.85 8.49
C ILE A 31 -1.88 5.99 9.40
N LEU A 32 -1.66 5.86 10.71
CA LEU A 32 -1.98 6.88 11.70
C LEU A 32 -1.29 8.21 11.37
N ILE A 33 0.00 8.20 11.06
CA ILE A 33 0.76 9.40 10.66
C ILE A 33 0.17 10.00 9.37
N CYS A 34 -0.11 9.17 8.35
CA CYS A 34 -0.70 9.65 7.10
C CYS A 34 -2.07 10.29 7.34
N ASN A 35 -2.91 9.67 8.15
CA ASN A 35 -4.22 10.20 8.54
C ASN A 35 -4.08 11.51 9.32
N LEU A 36 -3.18 11.61 10.30
CA LEU A 36 -2.96 12.86 11.03
C LEU A 36 -2.48 14.00 10.12
N ILE A 37 -1.61 13.72 9.16
CA ILE A 37 -1.18 14.71 8.16
C ILE A 37 -2.36 15.16 7.30
N ILE A 38 -3.22 14.23 6.87
CA ILE A 38 -4.43 14.54 6.10
C ILE A 38 -5.41 15.34 6.96
N LEU A 39 -5.56 15.03 8.25
CA LEU A 39 -6.44 15.72 9.19
C LEU A 39 -6.02 17.18 9.35
N ILE A 40 -4.73 17.42 9.62
CA ILE A 40 -4.15 18.77 9.75
C ILE A 40 -4.40 19.57 8.46
N LYS A 41 -4.18 18.97 7.29
CA LYS A 41 -4.48 19.60 5.99
C LYS A 41 -5.99 19.80 5.77
N GLY A 42 -6.82 18.88 6.23
CA GLY A 42 -8.27 18.94 6.19
C GLY A 42 -8.83 20.15 6.95
N VAL A 43 -8.21 20.45 8.09
CA VAL A 43 -8.57 21.60 8.93
C VAL A 43 -8.02 22.91 8.35
N SER A 44 -6.74 22.95 7.92
CA SER A 44 -6.02 24.18 7.58
C SER A 44 -6.10 24.61 6.11
N SER A 45 -6.48 23.73 5.17
CA SER A 45 -6.42 24.04 3.74
C SER A 45 -7.50 25.03 3.28
N VAL A 46 -7.08 26.19 2.79
CA VAL A 46 -7.94 27.21 2.15
C VAL A 46 -8.76 26.63 0.98
N TYR A 47 -8.22 25.63 0.27
CA TYR A 47 -8.93 24.97 -0.83
C TYR A 47 -10.11 24.14 -0.33
N LEU A 48 -9.97 23.44 0.80
CA LEU A 48 -11.03 22.62 1.37
C LEU A 48 -12.11 23.47 2.06
N ILE A 49 -11.79 24.68 2.51
CA ILE A 49 -12.79 25.64 3.00
C ILE A 49 -13.83 25.97 1.90
N LYS A 50 -13.41 26.00 0.63
CA LYS A 50 -14.30 26.23 -0.51
C LYS A 50 -15.13 24.99 -0.93
N MET A 51 -14.86 23.83 -0.33
CA MET A 51 -15.49 22.55 -0.64
C MET A 51 -15.98 21.90 0.66
N PRO A 52 -17.08 22.43 1.27
CA PRO A 52 -17.49 22.08 2.62
C PRO A 52 -17.91 20.61 2.77
N LEU A 53 -18.57 20.02 1.77
CA LEU A 53 -19.00 18.62 1.82
C LEU A 53 -17.79 17.69 1.73
N LEU A 54 -16.83 18.02 0.87
CA LEU A 54 -15.58 17.25 0.77
C LEU A 54 -14.79 17.33 2.07
N ARG A 55 -14.70 18.53 2.66
CA ARG A 55 -14.03 18.75 3.93
C ARG A 55 -14.66 17.91 5.05
N ILE A 56 -15.97 17.93 5.19
CA ILE A 56 -16.68 17.13 6.21
C ILE A 56 -16.40 15.64 6.02
N ASN A 57 -16.51 15.12 4.80
CA ASN A 57 -16.22 13.70 4.52
C ASN A 57 -14.78 13.32 4.87
N ILE A 58 -13.80 14.14 4.47
CA ILE A 58 -12.39 13.91 4.80
C ILE A 58 -12.21 13.90 6.32
N LEU A 59 -12.78 14.87 7.05
CA LEU A 59 -12.64 14.94 8.51
C LEU A 59 -13.22 13.71 9.20
N ILE A 60 -14.46 13.31 8.87
CA ILE A 60 -15.13 12.15 9.47
C ILE A 60 -14.31 10.88 9.24
N LEU A 61 -13.91 10.63 8.00
CA LEU A 61 -13.18 9.42 7.65
C LEU A 61 -11.78 9.40 8.25
N THR A 62 -11.08 10.53 8.25
CA THR A 62 -9.73 10.60 8.82
C THR A 62 -9.76 10.35 10.33
N ILE A 63 -10.74 10.92 11.04
CA ILE A 63 -10.94 10.64 12.48
C ILE A 63 -11.24 9.16 12.70
N ALA A 64 -12.17 8.60 11.92
CA ALA A 64 -12.55 7.20 12.05
C ALA A 64 -11.38 6.24 11.79
N PHE A 65 -10.64 6.45 10.70
CA PHE A 65 -9.46 5.64 10.37
C PHE A 65 -8.31 5.84 11.37
N THR A 66 -8.17 7.03 11.98
CA THR A 66 -7.22 7.26 13.09
C THR A 66 -7.58 6.39 14.29
N ILE A 67 -8.86 6.38 14.70
CA ILE A 67 -9.35 5.56 15.82
C ILE A 67 -9.17 4.06 15.50
N GLN A 68 -9.53 3.63 14.30
CA GLN A 68 -9.31 2.25 13.85
C GLN A 68 -7.82 1.87 13.93
N SER A 69 -6.92 2.74 13.45
CA SER A 69 -5.49 2.44 13.41
C SER A 69 -4.91 2.28 14.82
N ILE A 70 -5.36 3.13 15.76
CA ILE A 70 -4.98 3.02 17.18
C ILE A 70 -5.45 1.68 17.75
N LEU A 71 -6.72 1.33 17.58
CA LEU A 71 -7.29 0.13 18.20
C LEU A 71 -6.78 -1.16 17.57
N GLN A 72 -6.64 -1.22 16.24
CA GLN A 72 -6.04 -2.38 15.56
C GLN A 72 -4.55 -2.51 15.88
N GLY A 73 -3.83 -1.39 15.94
CA GLY A 73 -2.41 -1.34 16.27
C GLY A 73 -2.12 -1.67 17.74
N ALA A 74 -3.03 -1.38 18.66
CA ALA A 74 -2.83 -1.52 20.11
C ALA A 74 -2.39 -2.93 20.53
N GLN A 75 -3.02 -3.99 19.99
CA GLN A 75 -2.61 -5.37 20.30
C GLN A 75 -1.16 -5.65 19.90
N SER A 76 -0.71 -5.06 18.79
CA SER A 76 0.63 -5.29 18.25
C SER A 76 1.68 -4.49 18.99
N VAL A 77 1.35 -3.25 19.37
CA VAL A 77 2.18 -2.43 20.25
C VAL A 77 2.34 -3.11 21.61
N LEU A 78 1.26 -3.65 22.18
CA LEU A 78 1.29 -4.41 23.43
C LEU A 78 2.23 -5.62 23.30
N TYR A 79 2.10 -6.40 22.22
CA TYR A 79 2.95 -7.57 21.99
C TYR A 79 4.44 -7.20 21.88
N VAL A 80 4.76 -6.20 21.06
CA VAL A 80 6.15 -5.72 20.85
C VAL A 80 6.75 -5.19 22.14
N PHE A 81 5.99 -4.39 22.91
CA PHE A 81 6.43 -3.85 24.18
C PHE A 81 6.69 -4.97 25.19
N SER A 82 5.74 -5.91 25.34
CA SER A 82 5.91 -7.06 26.22
C SER A 82 7.11 -7.92 25.84
N PHE A 83 7.39 -8.11 24.55
CA PHE A 83 8.56 -8.87 24.09
C PHE A 83 9.88 -8.15 24.44
N ILE A 84 9.98 -6.85 24.16
CA ILE A 84 11.19 -6.06 24.42
C ILE A 84 11.50 -5.98 25.92
N PHE A 85 10.46 -5.87 26.77
CA PHE A 85 10.62 -5.75 28.22
C PHE A 85 10.53 -7.08 28.97
N HIS A 86 10.50 -8.22 28.27
CA HIS A 86 10.34 -9.57 28.86
C HIS A 86 9.17 -9.64 29.85
N LYS A 87 8.04 -9.02 29.51
CA LYS A 87 6.81 -9.03 30.32
C LYS A 87 5.79 -9.99 29.73
N ASP A 88 5.07 -10.68 30.59
CA ASP A 88 3.94 -11.48 30.15
C ASP A 88 2.75 -10.61 29.74
N ILE A 89 1.96 -11.12 28.80
CA ILE A 89 0.77 -10.46 28.27
C ILE A 89 -0.45 -11.11 28.92
N ASN A 90 -1.32 -10.29 29.51
CA ASN A 90 -2.62 -10.76 29.98
C ASN A 90 -3.53 -11.10 28.77
N ILE A 91 -3.97 -12.36 28.70
CA ILE A 91 -4.76 -12.91 27.60
C ILE A 91 -6.13 -12.23 27.52
N GLU A 92 -6.77 -11.91 28.65
CA GLU A 92 -8.08 -11.24 28.65
C GLU A 92 -7.97 -9.81 28.10
N ILE A 93 -6.92 -9.08 28.49
CA ILE A 93 -6.67 -7.72 27.99
C ILE A 93 -6.39 -7.77 26.48
N CYS A 94 -5.50 -8.65 26.02
CA CYS A 94 -5.18 -8.78 24.60
C CYS A 94 -6.41 -9.21 23.78
N SER A 95 -7.12 -10.24 24.24
CA SER A 95 -8.35 -10.73 23.61
C SER A 95 -9.41 -9.64 23.53
N GLY A 96 -9.59 -8.85 24.61
CA GLY A 96 -10.52 -7.72 24.65
C GLY A 96 -10.15 -6.63 23.65
N ILE A 97 -8.89 -6.17 23.63
CA ILE A 97 -8.39 -5.17 22.66
C ILE A 97 -8.61 -5.66 21.23
N ARG A 98 -8.30 -6.93 20.95
CA ARG A 98 -8.45 -7.50 19.61
C ARG A 98 -9.90 -7.58 19.17
N LEU A 99 -10.79 -8.14 20.00
CA LEU A 99 -12.21 -8.25 19.68
C LEU A 99 -12.84 -6.86 19.48
N PHE A 100 -12.47 -5.90 20.34
CA PHE A 100 -12.93 -4.52 20.21
C PHE A 100 -12.36 -3.84 18.96
N GLY A 101 -11.07 -4.01 18.66
CA GLY A 101 -10.43 -3.47 17.46
C GLY A 101 -11.04 -3.99 16.16
N ASN A 102 -11.34 -5.29 16.08
CA ASN A 102 -12.05 -5.89 14.94
C ASN A 102 -13.47 -5.34 14.80
N THR A 103 -14.14 -5.11 15.92
CA THR A 103 -15.48 -4.54 15.95
C THR A 103 -15.51 -3.10 15.46
N VAL A 104 -14.58 -2.28 15.94
CA VAL A 104 -14.46 -0.88 15.51
C VAL A 104 -14.04 -0.80 14.04
N HIS A 105 -13.12 -1.64 13.58
CA HIS A 105 -12.81 -1.75 12.14
C HIS A 105 -14.07 -1.98 11.32
N GLY A 106 -14.89 -2.95 11.73
CA GLY A 106 -16.16 -3.16 11.08
C GLY A 106 -17.07 -1.91 11.12
N ILE A 107 -17.17 -1.22 12.24
CA ILE A 107 -17.99 0.01 12.30
C ILE A 107 -17.45 1.09 11.33
N VAL A 108 -16.12 1.22 11.22
CA VAL A 108 -15.47 2.20 10.35
C VAL A 108 -15.69 1.88 8.86
N ASP A 109 -15.65 0.60 8.47
CA ASP A 109 -15.93 0.17 7.08
C ASP A 109 -17.35 0.51 6.62
N PHE A 110 -18.27 0.74 7.57
CA PHE A 110 -19.65 1.12 7.29
C PHE A 110 -19.83 2.62 7.03
N ILE A 111 -18.90 3.48 7.50
CA ILE A 111 -19.01 4.93 7.38
C ILE A 111 -19.15 5.40 5.92
N PRO A 112 -18.41 4.87 4.94
CA PRO A 112 -18.61 5.25 3.53
C PRO A 112 -20.03 4.98 3.03
N PHE A 113 -20.66 3.87 3.45
CA PHE A 113 -22.06 3.60 3.13
C PHE A 113 -22.98 4.65 3.78
N SER A 114 -22.82 4.92 5.07
CA SER A 114 -23.62 5.92 5.79
C SER A 114 -23.54 7.30 5.13
N LEU A 115 -22.32 7.73 4.76
CA LEU A 115 -22.09 8.99 4.06
C LEU A 115 -22.75 9.01 2.68
N ALA A 116 -22.72 7.90 1.93
CA ALA A 116 -23.41 7.80 0.64
C ALA A 116 -24.94 7.96 0.80
N VAL A 117 -25.55 7.30 1.79
CA VAL A 117 -26.99 7.38 2.04
C VAL A 117 -27.43 8.76 2.56
N ILE A 118 -26.68 9.36 3.49
CA ILE A 118 -26.93 10.73 3.98
C ILE A 118 -26.93 11.71 2.80
N ARG A 119 -25.92 11.63 1.94
CA ARG A 119 -25.85 12.46 0.73
C ARG A 119 -27.02 12.23 -0.20
N TYR A 120 -27.41 10.97 -0.42
CA TYR A 120 -28.56 10.64 -1.24
C TYR A 120 -29.83 11.32 -0.72
N ASN A 121 -30.09 11.25 0.59
CA ASN A 121 -31.26 11.86 1.22
C ASN A 121 -31.25 13.39 1.12
N ILE A 122 -30.11 14.03 1.37
CA ILE A 122 -29.93 15.48 1.23
C ILE A 122 -30.23 15.93 -0.21
N ILE A 123 -29.76 15.18 -1.22
CA ILE A 123 -29.88 15.56 -2.64
C ILE A 123 -31.25 15.20 -3.23
N PHE A 124 -31.83 14.05 -2.86
CA PHE A 124 -33.04 13.53 -3.49
C PHE A 124 -34.32 13.82 -2.72
N ARG A 125 -34.33 13.69 -1.39
CA ARG A 125 -35.58 13.69 -0.62
C ARG A 125 -35.92 15.04 0.02
N LYS A 126 -34.97 15.99 0.14
CA LYS A 126 -35.12 17.26 0.91
C LYS A 126 -35.68 17.09 2.35
N ASN A 127 -35.93 15.86 2.78
CA ASN A 127 -36.59 15.53 4.02
C ASN A 127 -35.54 15.50 5.12
N LYS A 128 -35.64 16.46 6.05
CA LYS A 128 -34.72 16.59 7.18
C LYS A 128 -34.91 15.46 8.22
N ARG A 129 -36.08 14.82 8.27
CA ARG A 129 -36.37 13.77 9.26
C ARG A 129 -35.84 12.42 8.78
N MET A 130 -34.53 12.20 8.93
CA MET A 130 -33.86 10.91 8.68
C MET A 130 -33.99 9.93 9.86
N ILE A 131 -35.08 9.98 10.63
CA ILE A 131 -35.22 9.24 11.91
C ILE A 131 -35.03 7.73 11.69
N VAL A 132 -35.72 7.14 10.70
CA VAL A 132 -35.61 5.71 10.38
C VAL A 132 -34.20 5.33 9.95
N PHE A 133 -33.51 6.20 9.20
CA PHE A 133 -32.12 5.96 8.82
C PHE A 133 -31.22 5.97 10.05
N TRP A 134 -31.32 6.98 10.92
CA TRP A 134 -30.52 7.05 12.14
C TRP A 134 -30.78 5.85 13.07
N LEU A 135 -32.03 5.43 13.22
CA LEU A 135 -32.38 4.20 13.93
C LEU A 135 -31.71 2.97 13.31
N SER A 136 -31.70 2.86 11.98
CA SER A 136 -30.98 1.77 11.30
C SER A 136 -29.46 1.83 11.55
N GLN A 137 -28.85 3.02 11.58
CA GLN A 137 -27.42 3.15 11.85
C GLN A 137 -27.09 2.71 13.28
N ILE A 138 -27.90 3.12 14.26
CA ILE A 138 -27.76 2.72 15.66
C ILE A 138 -27.88 1.21 15.76
N LEU A 139 -28.90 0.60 15.15
CA LEU A 139 -29.10 -0.84 15.16
C LEU A 139 -27.90 -1.60 14.56
N LEU A 140 -27.36 -1.12 13.44
CA LEU A 140 -26.20 -1.74 12.79
C LEU A 140 -24.93 -1.65 13.65
N VAL A 141 -24.71 -0.51 14.30
CA VAL A 141 -23.61 -0.34 15.26
C VAL A 141 -23.80 -1.28 16.45
N VAL A 142 -25.02 -1.38 17.00
CA VAL A 142 -25.32 -2.30 18.10
C VAL A 142 -25.05 -3.75 17.70
N ILE A 143 -25.52 -4.20 16.53
CA ILE A 143 -25.26 -5.58 16.05
C ILE A 143 -23.75 -5.85 15.94
N ARG A 144 -22.96 -4.91 15.38
CA ARG A 144 -21.50 -5.06 15.29
C ARG A 144 -20.85 -5.06 16.68
N LEU A 145 -21.28 -4.17 17.58
CA LEU A 145 -20.80 -4.14 18.97
C LEU A 145 -21.11 -5.45 19.70
N THR A 146 -22.30 -6.01 19.53
CA THR A 146 -22.68 -7.31 20.09
C THR A 146 -21.76 -8.42 19.59
N ARG A 147 -21.38 -8.44 18.31
CA ARG A 147 -20.40 -9.42 17.78
C ARG A 147 -19.06 -9.38 18.52
N GLY A 148 -18.60 -8.20 18.92
CA GLY A 148 -17.35 -8.03 19.67
C GLY A 148 -17.45 -8.36 21.15
N ILE A 149 -18.55 -7.95 21.78
CA ILE A 149 -18.77 -8.06 23.23
C ILE A 149 -19.30 -9.45 23.60
N TYR A 150 -20.11 -10.08 22.75
CA TYR A 150 -20.77 -11.34 23.08
C TYR A 150 -19.79 -12.47 23.48
N PRO A 151 -18.64 -12.66 22.80
CA PRO A 151 -17.66 -13.65 23.24
C PRO A 151 -17.05 -13.37 24.61
N THR A 152 -17.04 -12.12 25.09
CA THR A 152 -16.46 -11.78 26.39
C THR A 152 -17.44 -11.92 27.55
N VAL A 153 -18.75 -11.84 27.31
CA VAL A 153 -19.80 -11.91 28.34
C VAL A 153 -20.57 -13.23 28.36
N SER A 154 -20.48 -14.05 27.31
CA SER A 154 -21.21 -15.31 27.23
C SER A 154 -20.65 -16.36 28.19
N ASN A 155 -21.55 -17.05 28.91
CA ASN A 155 -21.21 -18.19 29.77
C ASN A 155 -20.68 -19.39 28.97
N ASP A 156 -21.04 -19.50 27.68
CA ASP A 156 -20.59 -20.58 26.79
C ASP A 156 -19.23 -20.28 26.12
N SER A 157 -18.58 -19.17 26.50
CA SER A 157 -17.31 -18.76 25.90
C SER A 157 -16.18 -19.73 26.25
N LYS A 158 -15.36 -20.06 25.25
CA LYS A 158 -14.18 -20.91 25.37
C LYS A 158 -12.95 -20.18 24.84
N TYR A 159 -11.80 -20.42 25.45
CA TYR A 159 -10.52 -19.95 24.93
C TYR A 159 -10.10 -20.82 23.74
N VAL A 160 -9.91 -20.18 22.58
CA VAL A 160 -9.42 -20.84 21.37
C VAL A 160 -8.01 -20.32 21.07
N PRO A 161 -7.05 -21.19 20.69
CA PRO A 161 -5.71 -20.76 20.33
C PRO A 161 -5.71 -19.68 19.25
N ASN A 162 -4.85 -18.66 19.43
CA ASN A 162 -4.74 -17.54 18.53
C ASN A 162 -3.30 -17.03 18.45
N GLY A 163 -2.76 -16.88 17.23
CA GLY A 163 -1.37 -16.44 17.04
C GLY A 163 -1.05 -15.02 17.51
N ALA A 164 -2.05 -14.15 17.75
CA ALA A 164 -1.83 -12.76 18.14
C ALA A 164 -1.93 -12.50 19.66
N CYS A 165 -2.74 -13.30 20.37
CA CYS A 165 -3.02 -13.11 21.80
C CYS A 165 -2.75 -14.36 22.64
N GLY A 166 -2.11 -15.39 22.06
CA GLY A 166 -2.04 -16.73 22.62
C GLY A 166 -3.38 -17.45 22.51
N TYR A 167 -4.43 -16.86 23.08
CA TYR A 167 -5.80 -17.34 23.05
C TYR A 167 -6.80 -16.17 22.92
N VAL A 168 -7.98 -16.45 22.38
CA VAL A 168 -9.09 -15.49 22.27
C VAL A 168 -10.38 -16.16 22.71
N LYS A 169 -11.25 -15.43 23.39
CA LYS A 169 -12.60 -15.93 23.74
C LYS A 169 -13.45 -16.07 22.48
N ALA A 170 -14.04 -17.24 22.28
CA ALA A 170 -14.95 -17.54 21.18
C ALA A 170 -16.19 -18.29 21.68
N VAL A 171 -17.30 -18.14 20.97
CA VAL A 171 -18.59 -18.79 21.28
C VAL A 171 -19.10 -19.45 19.99
N ASN A 172 -19.51 -20.71 20.07
CA ASN A 172 -20.00 -21.50 18.94
C ASN A 172 -21.48 -21.86 19.13
N ASN A 173 -22.35 -20.85 19.17
CA ASN A 173 -23.80 -21.05 19.22
C ASN A 173 -24.49 -20.35 18.03
N ASP A 174 -25.76 -20.67 17.84
CA ASP A 174 -26.56 -20.17 16.70
C ASP A 174 -26.63 -18.64 16.66
N PHE A 175 -26.65 -18.00 17.82
CA PHE A 175 -26.64 -16.54 17.92
C PHE A 175 -25.32 -15.94 17.38
N MET A 176 -24.17 -16.49 17.77
CA MET A 176 -22.88 -16.05 17.24
C MET A 176 -22.73 -16.37 15.75
N MET A 177 -23.29 -17.50 15.29
CA MET A 177 -23.32 -17.85 13.87
C MET A 177 -24.14 -16.83 13.07
N ALA A 178 -25.33 -16.44 13.55
CA ALA A 178 -26.16 -15.42 12.93
C ALA A 178 -25.45 -14.05 12.86
N LEU A 179 -24.78 -13.63 13.94
CA LEU A 179 -23.99 -12.39 13.97
C LEU A 179 -22.83 -12.41 12.96
N ASN A 180 -22.16 -13.55 12.80
CA ASN A 180 -21.07 -13.70 11.83
C ASN A 180 -21.58 -13.69 10.38
N ILE A 181 -22.68 -14.40 10.08
CA ILE A 181 -23.34 -14.37 8.76
C ILE A 181 -23.75 -12.95 8.40
N PHE A 182 -24.37 -12.22 9.35
CA PHE A 182 -24.74 -10.84 9.14
C PHE A 182 -23.53 -9.96 8.84
N SER A 183 -22.44 -10.10 9.60
CA SER A 183 -21.23 -9.30 9.38
C SER A 183 -20.66 -9.49 7.98
N VAL A 184 -20.47 -10.74 7.55
CA VAL A 184 -19.88 -11.01 6.22
C VAL A 184 -20.83 -10.61 5.10
N SER A 185 -22.13 -10.89 5.23
CA SER A 185 -23.13 -10.44 4.24
C SER A 185 -23.12 -8.92 4.12
N SER A 186 -22.99 -8.20 5.24
CA SER A 186 -22.94 -6.74 5.25
C SER A 186 -21.64 -6.17 4.64
N GLU A 187 -20.51 -6.87 4.77
CA GLU A 187 -19.23 -6.52 4.13
C GLU A 187 -19.28 -6.65 2.59
N ILE A 188 -20.19 -7.48 2.05
CA ILE A 188 -20.42 -7.61 0.61
C ILE A 188 -21.49 -6.62 0.14
N VAL A 189 -22.67 -6.66 0.77
CA VAL A 189 -23.87 -5.95 0.27
C VAL A 189 -23.72 -4.44 0.41
N PHE A 190 -23.18 -3.94 1.54
CA PHE A 190 -23.14 -2.50 1.78
C PHE A 190 -22.20 -1.75 0.84
N PRO A 191 -20.96 -2.22 0.55
CA PRO A 191 -20.13 -1.54 -0.44
C PRO A 191 -20.76 -1.48 -1.83
N ILE A 192 -21.40 -2.58 -2.29
CA ILE A 192 -22.08 -2.63 -3.58
C ILE A 192 -23.22 -1.60 -3.63
N VAL A 193 -24.09 -1.60 -2.62
CA VAL A 193 -25.20 -0.65 -2.53
C VAL A 193 -24.69 0.80 -2.42
N ALA A 194 -23.66 1.06 -1.61
CA ALA A 194 -23.05 2.37 -1.48
C ALA A 194 -22.50 2.88 -2.81
N PHE A 195 -21.85 2.01 -3.58
CA PHE A 195 -21.31 2.34 -4.89
C PHE A 195 -22.43 2.69 -5.89
N ILE A 196 -23.50 1.89 -5.94
CA ILE A 196 -24.69 2.18 -6.78
C ILE A 196 -25.30 3.53 -6.39
N ILE A 197 -25.49 3.80 -5.09
CA ILE A 197 -26.00 5.08 -4.60
C ILE A 197 -25.08 6.23 -5.03
N ASN A 198 -23.76 6.07 -4.91
CA ASN A 198 -22.79 7.09 -5.30
C ASN A 198 -22.85 7.40 -6.81
N ILE A 199 -23.05 6.38 -7.66
CA ILE A 199 -23.29 6.56 -9.11
C ILE A 199 -24.58 7.35 -9.36
N ILE A 200 -25.68 6.98 -8.69
CA ILE A 200 -26.98 7.65 -8.85
C ILE A 200 -26.88 9.13 -8.44
N ILE A 201 -26.19 9.41 -7.32
CA ILE A 201 -25.91 10.78 -6.87
C ILE A 201 -25.16 11.55 -7.95
N LEU A 202 -24.05 11.00 -8.47
CA LEU A 202 -23.26 11.68 -9.49
C LEU A 202 -24.09 12.01 -10.73
N LYS A 203 -24.88 11.03 -11.24
CA LYS A 203 -25.74 11.23 -12.41
C LYS A 203 -26.74 12.37 -12.20
N LYS A 204 -27.44 12.42 -11.06
CA LYS A 204 -28.41 13.49 -10.77
C LYS A 204 -27.75 14.85 -10.57
N VAL A 205 -26.64 14.88 -9.83
CA VAL A 205 -25.88 16.11 -9.59
C VAL A 205 -25.37 16.70 -10.89
N LEU A 206 -24.81 15.89 -11.80
CA LEU A 206 -24.35 16.36 -13.11
C LEU A 206 -25.52 16.88 -13.97
N LYS A 207 -26.72 16.30 -13.84
CA LYS A 207 -27.94 16.78 -14.50
C LYS A 207 -28.42 18.13 -13.93
N ASN A 208 -28.36 18.30 -12.61
CA ASN A 208 -28.83 19.51 -11.92
C ASN A 208 -27.84 20.68 -12.02
N PHE A 209 -26.54 20.41 -12.08
CA PHE A 209 -25.47 21.42 -12.19
C PHE A 209 -24.98 21.59 -13.63
N LYS A 210 -25.92 21.76 -14.57
CA LYS A 210 -25.59 22.14 -15.95
C LYS A 210 -25.18 23.63 -16.08
N LYS A 211 -25.64 24.49 -15.16
CA LYS A 211 -25.36 25.94 -15.18
C LYS A 211 -23.89 26.24 -14.82
N ILE A 212 -23.28 27.20 -15.52
CA ILE A 212 -21.87 27.62 -15.35
C ILE A 212 -21.60 28.13 -13.93
N GLU A 213 -22.56 28.84 -13.32
CA GLU A 213 -22.44 29.39 -11.96
C GLU A 213 -22.16 28.32 -10.89
N LYS A 214 -22.49 27.05 -11.17
CA LYS A 214 -22.33 25.92 -10.23
C LYS A 214 -21.12 25.03 -10.56
N GLU A 215 -20.15 25.53 -11.33
CA GLU A 215 -18.99 24.74 -11.74
C GLU A 215 -18.15 24.26 -10.54
N ASN A 216 -18.01 25.08 -9.49
CA ASN A 216 -17.29 24.69 -8.26
C ASN A 216 -18.01 23.56 -7.51
N GLU A 217 -19.34 23.65 -7.36
CA GLU A 217 -20.16 22.58 -6.74
C GLU A 217 -20.08 21.30 -7.56
N LYS A 218 -20.08 21.40 -8.90
CA LYS A 218 -19.90 20.27 -9.81
C LYS A 218 -18.53 19.61 -9.64
N LYS A 219 -17.47 20.41 -9.49
CA LYS A 219 -16.10 19.91 -9.25
C LYS A 219 -16.00 19.20 -7.89
N GLU A 220 -16.53 19.81 -6.84
CA GLU A 220 -16.59 19.21 -5.51
C GLU A 220 -17.29 17.85 -5.56
N GLN A 221 -18.45 17.75 -6.22
CA GLN A 221 -19.20 16.49 -6.28
C GLN A 221 -18.50 15.40 -7.10
N LYS A 222 -17.76 15.76 -8.16
CA LYS A 222 -16.91 14.81 -8.89
C LYS A 222 -15.78 14.29 -8.01
N GLN A 223 -15.12 15.17 -7.25
CA GLN A 223 -14.08 14.77 -6.29
C GLN A 223 -14.65 13.86 -5.21
N LEU A 224 -15.82 14.21 -4.69
CA LEU A 224 -16.50 13.42 -3.68
C LEU A 224 -16.88 12.04 -4.21
N PHE A 225 -17.37 11.95 -5.45
CA PHE A 225 -17.66 10.66 -6.09
C PHE A 225 -16.43 9.77 -6.12
N TRP A 226 -15.30 10.26 -6.62
CA TRP A 226 -14.07 9.46 -6.72
C TRP A 226 -13.51 9.08 -5.34
N SER A 227 -13.46 10.03 -4.40
CA SER A 227 -13.03 9.77 -3.03
C SER A 227 -13.87 8.65 -2.40
N MET A 228 -15.20 8.76 -2.48
CA MET A 228 -16.13 7.77 -1.93
C MET A 228 -16.00 6.43 -2.65
N THR A 229 -15.88 6.41 -3.98
CA THR A 229 -15.73 5.18 -4.76
C THR A 229 -14.49 4.40 -4.34
N ILE A 230 -13.34 5.08 -4.16
CA ILE A 230 -12.12 4.44 -3.69
C ILE A 230 -12.32 3.88 -2.28
N GLN A 231 -12.90 4.68 -1.38
CA GLN A 231 -13.14 4.28 0.02
C GLN A 231 -14.19 3.17 0.18
N ILE A 232 -15.11 3.02 -0.77
CA ILE A 232 -16.12 1.96 -0.80
C ILE A 232 -15.52 0.67 -1.38
N LEU A 233 -14.88 0.76 -2.55
CA LEU A 233 -14.46 -0.42 -3.30
C LEU A 233 -13.14 -1.01 -2.82
N MET A 234 -12.21 -0.17 -2.34
CA MET A 234 -10.89 -0.66 -1.93
C MET A 234 -10.97 -1.65 -0.76
N PRO A 235 -11.67 -1.35 0.36
CA PRO A 235 -11.86 -2.34 1.42
C PRO A 235 -12.57 -3.59 0.91
N PHE A 236 -13.62 -3.45 0.09
CA PHE A 236 -14.36 -4.58 -0.48
C PHE A 236 -13.44 -5.56 -1.24
N PHE A 237 -12.64 -5.08 -2.19
CA PHE A 237 -11.72 -5.94 -2.95
C PHE A 237 -10.63 -6.56 -2.06
N CYS A 238 -10.18 -5.83 -1.05
CA CYS A 238 -9.21 -6.30 -0.06
C CYS A 238 -9.79 -7.42 0.83
N HIS A 239 -11.07 -7.35 1.19
CA HIS A 239 -11.72 -8.35 2.05
C HIS A 239 -12.16 -9.62 1.31
N LEU A 240 -12.16 -9.66 -0.03
CA LEU A 240 -12.66 -10.80 -0.80
C LEU A 240 -12.07 -12.17 -0.39
N PRO A 241 -10.76 -12.34 -0.16
CA PRO A 241 -10.25 -13.66 0.19
C PRO A 241 -10.53 -14.01 1.66
N SER A 242 -10.62 -13.03 2.58
CA SER A 242 -11.15 -13.23 3.93
C SER A 242 -12.63 -13.63 3.95
N ILE A 243 -13.44 -13.03 3.07
CA ILE A 243 -14.85 -13.40 2.85
C ILE A 243 -14.93 -14.84 2.33
N HIS A 244 -14.09 -15.20 1.37
CA HIS A 244 -14.02 -16.55 0.83
C HIS A 244 -13.67 -17.58 1.92
N LEU A 245 -12.65 -17.31 2.75
CA LEU A 245 -12.29 -18.16 3.89
C LEU A 245 -13.47 -18.38 4.82
N PHE A 246 -14.21 -17.32 5.13
CA PHE A 246 -15.34 -17.41 6.03
C PHE A 246 -16.48 -18.24 5.43
N ILE A 247 -16.76 -18.10 4.14
CA ILE A 247 -17.74 -18.94 3.44
C ILE A 247 -17.32 -20.42 3.51
N LEU A 248 -16.03 -20.74 3.31
CA LEU A 248 -15.51 -22.10 3.47
C LEU A 248 -15.73 -22.62 4.90
N ARG A 249 -15.44 -21.83 5.94
CA ARG A 249 -15.72 -22.20 7.35
C ARG A 249 -17.19 -22.54 7.58
N LEU A 250 -18.11 -21.76 7.00
CA LEU A 250 -19.55 -22.00 7.13
C LEU A 250 -20.00 -23.31 6.48
N THR A 251 -19.32 -23.77 5.43
CA THR A 251 -19.62 -25.06 4.77
C THR A 251 -19.12 -26.28 5.55
N GLY A 252 -18.57 -26.10 6.75
CA GLY A 252 -18.03 -27.19 7.56
C GLY A 252 -16.62 -27.63 7.16
N PHE A 253 -15.93 -26.83 6.33
CA PHE A 253 -14.55 -27.08 5.95
C PHE A 253 -13.65 -27.08 7.18
N LYS A 254 -13.03 -28.23 7.50
CA LYS A 254 -12.04 -28.33 8.57
C LYS A 254 -10.72 -27.74 8.10
N GLU A 255 -10.47 -26.50 8.50
CA GLU A 255 -9.23 -25.82 8.17
C GLU A 255 -8.03 -26.56 8.72
N THR A 256 -7.04 -26.83 7.86
CA THR A 256 -5.69 -27.16 8.32
C THR A 256 -4.92 -25.86 8.55
N VAL A 257 -3.88 -25.89 9.39
CA VAL A 257 -2.93 -24.77 9.53
C VAL A 257 -2.42 -24.32 8.16
N ILE A 258 -2.23 -25.28 7.25
CA ILE A 258 -1.87 -25.04 5.85
C ILE A 258 -2.95 -24.27 5.10
N HIS A 259 -4.25 -24.53 5.29
CA HIS A 259 -5.32 -23.76 4.63
C HIS A 259 -5.41 -22.31 5.13
N VAL A 260 -5.24 -22.08 6.44
CA VAL A 260 -5.19 -20.71 6.97
C VAL A 260 -3.95 -19.99 6.44
N ILE A 261 -2.80 -20.66 6.41
CA ILE A 261 -1.59 -20.10 5.79
C ILE A 261 -1.82 -19.87 4.31
N ILE A 262 -2.41 -20.80 3.55
CA ILE A 262 -2.68 -20.65 2.11
C ILE A 262 -3.66 -19.52 1.89
N VAL A 263 -4.68 -19.32 2.71
CA VAL A 263 -5.64 -18.23 2.52
C VAL A 263 -5.14 -16.91 3.06
N ASP A 264 -4.32 -16.86 4.10
CA ASP A 264 -3.57 -15.67 4.49
C ASP A 264 -2.50 -15.33 3.44
N THR A 265 -1.88 -16.34 2.85
CA THR A 265 -0.90 -16.22 1.76
C THR A 265 -1.58 -15.91 0.45
N LEU A 266 -2.81 -16.37 0.17
CA LEU A 266 -3.61 -16.00 -1.00
C LEU A 266 -4.28 -14.66 -0.78
N ASN A 267 -4.70 -14.33 0.44
CA ASN A 267 -5.05 -12.96 0.81
C ASN A 267 -3.87 -12.11 0.46
N THR A 268 -2.66 -12.49 0.88
CA THR A 268 -1.49 -11.63 0.70
C THR A 268 -0.86 -11.71 -0.69
N ILE A 269 -1.00 -12.80 -1.41
CA ILE A 269 -0.65 -12.91 -2.84
C ILE A 269 -1.70 -12.15 -3.61
N ALA A 270 -2.99 -12.21 -3.27
CA ALA A 270 -4.02 -11.37 -3.88
C ALA A 270 -3.75 -9.90 -3.54
N TYR A 271 -3.45 -9.55 -2.29
CA TYR A 271 -3.05 -8.19 -1.89
C TYR A 271 -1.82 -7.80 -2.69
N SER A 272 -0.74 -8.57 -2.68
CA SER A 272 0.51 -8.27 -3.39
C SER A 272 0.32 -8.23 -4.90
N SER A 273 -0.47 -9.12 -5.51
CA SER A 273 -0.66 -9.23 -6.96
C SER A 273 -1.68 -8.22 -7.48
N ILE A 274 -2.82 -8.05 -6.80
CA ILE A 274 -3.78 -6.97 -7.06
C ILE A 274 -3.07 -5.64 -6.82
N TYR A 275 -2.23 -5.53 -5.79
CA TYR A 275 -1.44 -4.34 -5.55
C TYR A 275 -0.42 -4.12 -6.66
N GLN A 276 0.38 -5.12 -7.04
CA GLN A 276 1.31 -5.01 -8.17
C GLN A 276 0.59 -4.70 -9.48
N LEU A 277 -0.62 -5.21 -9.67
CA LEU A 277 -1.49 -4.85 -10.79
C LEU A 277 -1.95 -3.38 -10.68
N ILE A 278 -2.35 -2.91 -9.50
CA ILE A 278 -2.67 -1.50 -9.25
C ILE A 278 -1.44 -0.63 -9.51
N VAL A 279 -0.25 -1.04 -9.07
CA VAL A 279 1.03 -0.37 -9.30
C VAL A 279 1.35 -0.32 -10.79
N PHE A 280 1.18 -1.43 -11.50
CA PHE A 280 1.30 -1.51 -12.94
C PHE A 280 0.34 -0.53 -13.61
N LEU A 281 -0.95 -0.57 -13.29
CA LEU A 281 -1.97 0.29 -13.88
C LEU A 281 -1.71 1.77 -13.58
N CYS A 282 -1.28 2.09 -12.36
CA CYS A 282 -0.94 3.46 -11.95
C CYS A 282 0.29 3.97 -12.71
N ASN A 283 1.38 3.20 -12.78
CA ASN A 283 2.57 3.59 -13.52
C ASN A 283 2.31 3.67 -15.02
N PHE A 284 1.51 2.75 -15.58
CA PHE A 284 1.07 2.78 -16.97
C PHE A 284 0.26 4.04 -17.28
N TYR A 285 -0.71 4.38 -16.42
CA TYR A 285 -1.49 5.62 -16.57
C TYR A 285 -0.61 6.87 -16.47
N VAL A 286 0.33 6.91 -15.53
CA VAL A 286 1.27 8.03 -15.37
C VAL A 286 2.17 8.14 -16.60
N PHE A 287 2.67 7.01 -17.10
CA PHE A 287 3.47 6.95 -18.32
C PHE A 287 2.70 7.56 -19.51
N LEU A 288 1.47 7.10 -19.77
CA LEU A 288 0.62 7.65 -20.82
C LEU A 288 0.35 9.16 -20.64
N LYS A 289 0.08 9.61 -19.41
CA LYS A 289 -0.13 11.04 -19.14
C LYS A 289 1.11 11.88 -19.35
N VAL A 290 2.30 11.38 -18.99
CA VAL A 290 3.58 12.07 -19.23
C VAL A 290 3.96 12.05 -20.71
N LEU A 291 3.54 11.03 -21.46
CA LEU A 291 3.68 11.00 -22.91
C LEU A 291 2.91 12.14 -23.58
N TRP A 292 1.63 12.30 -23.23
CA TRP A 292 0.71 13.22 -23.92
C TRP A 292 0.60 14.62 -23.30
N SER A 293 1.07 14.83 -22.07
CA SER A 293 0.92 16.12 -21.40
C SER A 293 1.90 17.18 -21.90
N LYS A 294 1.34 18.26 -22.49
CA LYS A 294 2.07 19.48 -22.87
C LYS A 294 2.75 20.16 -21.68
N GLU A 295 2.28 19.93 -20.45
CA GLU A 295 2.88 20.54 -19.26
C GLU A 295 4.33 20.12 -19.03
N PHE A 296 4.72 18.93 -19.50
CA PHE A 296 6.08 18.41 -19.39
C PHE A 296 6.99 18.84 -20.52
N GLU A 297 6.50 19.51 -21.57
CA GLU A 297 7.34 20.06 -22.64
C GLU A 297 8.27 21.16 -22.12
N LYS A 298 7.81 21.93 -21.13
CA LYS A 298 8.61 22.96 -20.44
C LYS A 298 9.61 22.42 -19.42
N MET A 299 9.53 21.12 -19.08
CA MET A 299 10.36 20.48 -18.06
C MET A 299 10.93 19.16 -18.61
N PRO A 300 11.83 19.22 -19.60
CA PRO A 300 12.28 18.05 -20.35
C PRO A 300 13.06 17.05 -19.49
N LEU A 301 13.83 17.52 -18.50
CA LEU A 301 14.60 16.62 -17.62
C LEU A 301 13.67 15.89 -16.65
N LEU A 302 12.67 16.59 -16.10
CA LEU A 302 11.64 15.95 -15.28
C LEU A 302 10.84 14.92 -16.08
N LYS A 303 10.49 15.26 -17.34
CA LYS A 303 9.78 14.36 -18.27
C LYS A 303 10.55 13.06 -18.51
N ILE A 304 11.85 13.15 -18.78
CA ILE A 304 12.71 11.99 -19.02
C ILE A 304 12.80 11.12 -17.75
N ASN A 305 13.07 11.72 -16.58
CA ASN A 305 13.20 10.96 -15.35
C ASN A 305 11.93 10.20 -14.97
N ILE A 306 10.76 10.84 -15.08
CA ILE A 306 9.48 10.17 -14.79
C ILE A 306 9.24 9.04 -15.80
N ARG A 307 9.47 9.27 -17.10
CA ARG A 307 9.30 8.23 -18.13
C ARG A 307 10.16 7.01 -17.83
N THR A 308 11.46 7.21 -17.61
CA THR A 308 12.40 6.12 -17.34
C THR A 308 11.99 5.31 -16.12
N LEU A 309 11.62 5.97 -15.01
CA LEU A 309 11.19 5.26 -13.79
C LEU A 309 9.84 4.54 -13.99
N THR A 310 8.87 5.17 -14.66
CA THR A 310 7.59 4.49 -14.92
C THR A 310 7.75 3.26 -15.80
N ILE A 311 8.61 3.30 -16.83
CA ILE A 311 8.92 2.13 -17.66
C ILE A 311 9.55 1.03 -16.80
N ALA A 312 10.52 1.40 -15.97
CA ALA A 312 11.19 0.45 -15.08
C ALA A 312 10.20 -0.24 -14.11
N TYR A 313 9.31 0.53 -13.49
CA TYR A 313 8.29 -0.01 -12.59
C TYR A 313 7.25 -0.86 -13.32
N ILE A 314 6.86 -0.50 -14.54
CA ILE A 314 5.99 -1.35 -15.38
C ILE A 314 6.66 -2.69 -15.65
N VAL A 315 7.92 -2.69 -16.10
CA VAL A 315 8.68 -3.91 -16.39
C VAL A 315 8.83 -4.78 -15.15
N GLN A 316 9.21 -4.18 -14.02
CA GLN A 316 9.31 -4.89 -12.75
C GLN A 316 7.98 -5.52 -12.32
N SER A 317 6.87 -4.76 -12.35
CA SER A 317 5.56 -5.28 -11.98
C SER A 317 5.14 -6.43 -12.87
N CYS A 318 5.45 -6.43 -14.17
CA CYS A 318 5.18 -7.58 -15.05
C CYS A 318 5.83 -8.87 -14.53
N PHE A 319 7.13 -8.83 -14.21
CA PHE A 319 7.84 -10.01 -13.71
C PHE A 319 7.41 -10.42 -12.30
N GLN A 320 6.99 -9.47 -11.45
CA GLN A 320 6.51 -9.77 -10.10
C GLN A 320 5.07 -10.33 -10.09
N ILE A 321 4.24 -10.01 -11.09
CA ILE A 321 2.89 -10.57 -11.24
C ILE A 321 2.93 -12.00 -11.82
N MET A 322 3.96 -12.32 -12.61
CA MET A 322 4.05 -13.61 -13.33
C MET A 322 3.87 -14.84 -12.44
N PRO A 323 4.56 -15.03 -11.29
CA PRO A 323 4.36 -16.19 -10.44
C PRO A 323 2.89 -16.39 -10.05
N SER A 324 2.20 -15.32 -9.66
CA SER A 324 0.79 -15.33 -9.30
C SER A 324 -0.11 -15.72 -10.48
N PHE A 325 0.23 -15.28 -11.69
CA PHE A 325 -0.48 -15.70 -12.90
C PHE A 325 -0.30 -17.20 -13.17
N PHE A 326 0.89 -17.76 -12.95
CA PHE A 326 1.12 -19.21 -13.03
C PHE A 326 0.28 -19.99 -12.02
N TYR A 327 0.17 -19.50 -10.77
CA TYR A 327 -0.73 -20.11 -9.79
C TYR A 327 -2.19 -20.05 -10.21
N PHE A 328 -2.65 -18.90 -10.69
CA PHE A 328 -4.02 -18.73 -11.14
C PHE A 328 -4.35 -19.63 -12.34
N TYR A 329 -3.45 -19.69 -13.33
CA TYR A 329 -3.55 -20.57 -14.49
C TYR A 329 -3.59 -22.05 -14.06
N ALA A 330 -2.69 -22.46 -13.18
CA ALA A 330 -2.61 -23.82 -12.69
C ALA A 330 -3.84 -24.23 -11.86
N TYR A 331 -4.38 -23.30 -11.07
CA TYR A 331 -5.62 -23.50 -10.33
C TYR A 331 -6.83 -23.68 -11.25
N ILE A 332 -6.98 -22.83 -12.28
CA ILE A 332 -8.09 -22.92 -13.23
C ILE A 332 -8.06 -24.21 -14.04
N LEU A 333 -6.88 -24.64 -14.49
CA LEU A 333 -6.73 -25.82 -15.33
C LEU A 333 -6.44 -27.10 -14.54
N GLU A 334 -6.48 -27.04 -13.21
CA GLU A 334 -6.15 -28.14 -12.30
C GLU A 334 -4.81 -28.84 -12.62
N CYS A 335 -3.84 -28.07 -13.16
CA CYS A 335 -2.53 -28.61 -13.56
C CYS A 335 -1.46 -28.34 -12.49
N LYS A 336 -0.43 -29.19 -12.43
CA LYS A 336 0.70 -29.00 -11.51
C LYS A 336 1.61 -27.86 -12.01
N ILE A 337 2.07 -27.01 -11.10
CA ILE A 337 3.07 -25.98 -11.39
C ILE A 337 4.45 -26.62 -11.43
N ASN A 338 5.20 -26.38 -12.50
CA ASN A 338 6.61 -26.77 -12.54
C ASN A 338 7.41 -25.87 -11.59
N VAL A 339 7.94 -26.47 -10.51
CA VAL A 339 8.70 -25.78 -9.46
C VAL A 339 9.93 -25.07 -10.04
N LEU A 340 10.63 -25.69 -11.00
CA LEU A 340 11.81 -25.10 -11.65
C LEU A 340 11.45 -23.80 -12.40
N VAL A 341 10.34 -23.81 -13.13
CA VAL A 341 9.86 -22.64 -13.89
C VAL A 341 9.41 -21.53 -12.95
N CYS A 342 8.61 -21.85 -11.93
CA CYS A 342 8.17 -20.86 -10.95
C CYS A 342 9.36 -20.22 -10.23
N SER A 343 10.28 -21.05 -9.72
CA SER A 343 11.50 -20.59 -9.07
C SER A 343 12.33 -19.72 -10.00
N GLY A 344 12.54 -20.13 -11.25
CA GLY A 344 13.34 -19.35 -12.21
C GLY A 344 12.74 -17.97 -12.48
N ILE A 345 11.43 -17.89 -12.70
CA ILE A 345 10.72 -16.63 -12.89
C ILE A 345 10.82 -15.75 -11.64
N LYS A 346 10.65 -16.33 -10.44
CA LYS A 346 10.76 -15.59 -9.18
C LYS A 346 12.17 -15.01 -8.98
N THR A 347 13.19 -15.84 -9.13
CA THR A 347 14.59 -15.41 -9.00
C THR A 347 14.96 -14.35 -10.05
N PHE A 348 14.46 -14.51 -11.28
CA PHE A 348 14.60 -13.51 -12.32
C PHE A 348 13.86 -12.20 -12.01
N GLY A 349 12.61 -12.27 -11.52
CA GLY A 349 11.82 -11.11 -11.12
C GLY A 349 12.49 -10.31 -9.99
N ASN A 350 13.09 -11.00 -9.01
CA ASN A 350 13.88 -10.37 -7.94
C ASN A 350 15.14 -9.68 -8.50
N THR A 351 15.71 -10.23 -9.57
CA THR A 351 16.89 -9.66 -10.25
C THR A 351 16.54 -8.40 -11.05
N VAL A 352 15.42 -8.43 -11.77
CA VAL A 352 14.86 -7.26 -12.45
C VAL A 352 14.56 -6.17 -11.43
N HIS A 353 13.93 -6.52 -10.31
CA HIS A 353 13.63 -5.61 -9.21
C HIS A 353 14.91 -4.93 -8.64
N GLY A 354 15.95 -5.70 -8.30
CA GLY A 354 17.22 -5.12 -7.86
C GLY A 354 17.96 -4.30 -8.93
N THR A 355 17.67 -4.52 -10.22
CA THR A 355 18.18 -3.68 -11.31
C THR A 355 17.44 -2.34 -11.39
N VAL A 356 16.15 -2.31 -11.07
CA VAL A 356 15.35 -1.08 -11.03
C VAL A 356 15.81 -0.13 -9.94
N ASP A 357 16.27 -0.65 -8.79
CA ASP A 357 16.83 0.14 -7.68
C ASP A 357 18.03 1.01 -8.08
N PHE A 358 18.70 0.64 -9.17
CA PHE A 358 19.87 1.34 -9.67
C PHE A 358 19.54 2.57 -10.54
N ILE A 359 18.32 2.64 -11.05
CA ILE A 359 17.93 3.67 -12.01
C ILE A 359 17.97 5.07 -11.39
N PRO A 360 17.51 5.31 -10.15
CA PRO A 360 17.60 6.62 -9.54
C PRO A 360 19.04 7.15 -9.42
N PHE A 361 19.98 6.29 -9.02
CA PHE A 361 21.41 6.61 -8.99
C PHE A 361 21.93 6.95 -10.40
N SER A 362 21.59 6.11 -11.37
CA SER A 362 21.98 6.31 -12.77
C SER A 362 21.53 7.66 -13.29
N LEU A 363 20.25 8.00 -13.09
CA LEU A 363 19.68 9.28 -13.50
C LEU A 363 20.36 10.47 -12.80
N SER A 364 20.75 10.33 -11.54
CA SER A 364 21.50 11.36 -10.82
C SER A 364 22.87 11.64 -11.46
N ILE A 365 23.63 10.61 -11.85
CA ILE A 365 24.94 10.79 -12.51
C ILE A 365 24.79 11.39 -13.90
N VAL A 366 23.86 10.87 -14.70
CA VAL A 366 23.58 11.40 -16.04
C VAL A 366 23.22 12.88 -15.95
N ARG A 367 22.37 13.25 -14.98
CA ARG A 367 21.98 14.64 -14.75
C ARG A 367 23.15 15.51 -14.28
N TYR A 368 24.02 15.00 -13.41
CA TYR A 368 25.22 15.73 -12.99
C TYR A 368 26.12 16.07 -14.19
N ASN A 369 26.41 15.09 -15.04
CA ASN A 369 27.28 15.28 -16.20
C ASN A 369 26.65 16.24 -17.23
N LYS A 370 25.36 16.07 -17.52
CA LYS A 370 24.65 16.89 -18.52
C LYS A 370 24.41 18.32 -18.06
N VAL A 371 23.98 18.53 -16.81
CA VAL A 371 23.54 19.85 -16.32
C VAL A 371 24.69 20.62 -15.68
N VAL A 372 25.49 19.96 -14.83
CA VAL A 372 26.53 20.63 -14.03
C VAL A 372 27.86 20.68 -14.79
N ARG A 373 28.34 19.55 -15.30
CA ARG A 373 29.63 19.52 -16.03
C ARG A 373 29.50 19.92 -17.50
N GLN A 374 28.29 19.88 -18.07
CA GLN A 374 28.03 20.14 -19.49
C GLN A 374 28.96 19.35 -20.43
N THR A 375 29.32 18.12 -20.05
CA THR A 375 30.27 17.28 -20.79
C THR A 375 29.71 15.88 -20.98
N ASN A 376 29.94 15.34 -22.17
CA ASN A 376 29.72 13.92 -22.48
C ASN A 376 31.04 13.13 -22.51
N LYS A 377 32.19 13.78 -22.22
CA LYS A 377 33.49 13.10 -22.19
C LYS A 377 33.46 12.01 -21.11
N HIS A 378 33.90 10.80 -21.48
CA HIS A 378 33.92 9.60 -20.63
C HIS A 378 32.54 9.03 -20.24
N PHE A 379 31.44 9.45 -20.88
CA PHE A 379 30.12 8.90 -20.60
C PHE A 379 30.03 7.38 -20.89
N TRP A 380 30.83 6.89 -21.84
CA TRP A 380 30.96 5.46 -22.15
C TRP A 380 31.51 4.65 -20.96
N ILE A 381 32.44 5.19 -20.16
CA ILE A 381 32.99 4.53 -18.96
C ILE A 381 31.86 4.27 -17.95
N PHE A 382 30.98 5.25 -17.77
CA PHE A 382 29.81 5.10 -16.91
C PHE A 382 28.87 4.00 -17.41
N TRP A 383 28.61 3.91 -18.71
CA TRP A 383 27.80 2.82 -19.27
C TRP A 383 28.44 1.44 -19.13
N ILE A 384 29.77 1.34 -19.27
CA ILE A 384 30.50 0.09 -19.01
C ILE A 384 30.33 -0.33 -17.55
N PHE A 385 30.43 0.62 -16.61
CA PHE A 385 30.18 0.35 -15.19
C PHE A 385 28.72 -0.07 -14.93
N GLN A 386 27.75 0.57 -15.58
CA GLN A 386 26.33 0.15 -15.46
C GLN A 386 26.13 -1.27 -15.98
N LEU A 387 26.69 -1.57 -17.16
CA LEU A 387 26.56 -2.88 -17.80
C LEU A 387 27.17 -3.97 -16.92
N PHE A 388 28.35 -3.73 -16.36
CA PHE A 388 29.01 -4.66 -15.44
C PHE A 388 28.13 -4.98 -14.22
N PHE A 389 27.49 -3.97 -13.63
CA PHE A 389 26.58 -4.18 -12.50
C PHE A 389 25.32 -4.96 -12.89
N ILE A 390 24.71 -4.63 -14.03
CA ILE A 390 23.56 -5.36 -14.56
C ILE A 390 23.95 -6.83 -14.78
N ILE A 391 25.13 -7.11 -15.34
CA ILE A 391 25.63 -8.48 -15.52
C ILE A 391 25.78 -9.19 -14.17
N ILE A 392 26.39 -8.56 -13.15
CA ILE A 392 26.51 -9.17 -11.81
C ILE A 392 25.14 -9.55 -11.24
N ARG A 393 24.16 -8.63 -11.32
CA ARG A 393 22.80 -8.89 -10.82
C ARG A 393 22.12 -10.00 -11.64
N MET A 394 22.20 -9.94 -12.97
CA MET A 394 21.67 -10.96 -13.87
C MET A 394 22.27 -12.35 -13.59
N MET A 395 23.59 -12.42 -13.38
CA MET A 395 24.29 -13.65 -13.01
C MET A 395 23.83 -14.16 -11.64
N ALA A 396 23.67 -13.29 -10.63
CA ALA A 396 23.14 -13.69 -9.33
C ALA A 396 21.71 -14.28 -9.43
N GLY A 397 20.93 -13.83 -10.42
CA GLY A 397 19.60 -14.37 -10.70
C GLY A 397 19.58 -15.69 -11.46
N ILE A 398 20.42 -15.80 -12.48
CA ILE A 398 20.46 -16.96 -13.38
C ILE A 398 21.24 -18.12 -12.76
N TYR A 399 22.30 -17.83 -12.00
CA TYR A 399 23.20 -18.85 -11.46
C TYR A 399 22.49 -19.94 -10.64
N PRO A 400 21.55 -19.63 -9.71
CA PRO A 400 20.73 -20.62 -9.01
C PRO A 400 19.96 -21.58 -9.92
N THR A 401 19.59 -21.15 -11.12
CA THR A 401 18.76 -21.94 -12.04
C THR A 401 19.55 -22.86 -12.97
N ILE A 402 20.84 -22.57 -13.19
CA ILE A 402 21.70 -23.34 -14.11
C ILE A 402 22.66 -24.28 -13.39
N SER A 403 22.93 -24.06 -12.10
CA SER A 403 23.87 -24.88 -11.34
C SER A 403 23.26 -26.21 -10.93
N GLN A 404 24.06 -27.29 -11.03
CA GLN A 404 23.69 -28.60 -10.51
C GLN A 404 23.76 -28.68 -8.97
N GLN A 405 24.40 -27.70 -8.32
CA GLN A 405 24.55 -27.65 -6.85
C GLN A 405 23.42 -26.89 -6.15
N SER A 406 22.38 -26.47 -6.87
CA SER A 406 21.27 -25.72 -6.30
C SER A 406 20.42 -26.58 -5.36
N THR A 407 20.08 -26.04 -4.20
CA THR A 407 19.18 -26.63 -3.21
C THR A 407 17.83 -25.91 -3.24
N TYR A 408 16.74 -26.64 -3.04
CA TYR A 408 15.42 -26.05 -2.82
C TYR A 408 15.31 -25.51 -1.39
N GLU A 409 15.00 -24.21 -1.28
CA GLU A 409 14.64 -23.57 -0.02
C GLU A 409 13.14 -23.25 -0.01
N ASP A 410 12.51 -23.35 1.16
CA ASP A 410 11.13 -22.94 1.35
C ASP A 410 10.96 -21.45 1.01
N ASP A 411 9.97 -21.13 0.19
CA ASP A 411 9.58 -19.76 -0.11
C ASP A 411 8.06 -19.62 -0.08
N TYR A 412 7.58 -18.41 0.21
CA TYR A 412 6.15 -18.14 0.31
C TYR A 412 5.48 -18.01 -1.07
N SER A 413 6.25 -17.67 -2.11
CA SER A 413 5.72 -17.36 -3.45
C SER A 413 5.68 -18.60 -4.34
N CYS A 414 6.82 -19.19 -4.66
CA CYS A 414 6.92 -20.51 -5.26
C CYS A 414 7.27 -21.46 -4.11
N THR A 415 6.44 -22.45 -3.78
CA THR A 415 6.60 -23.33 -2.60
C THR A 415 8.06 -23.69 -2.27
N TYR A 416 8.88 -23.86 -3.31
CA TYR A 416 10.33 -23.84 -3.20
C TYR A 416 10.98 -22.87 -4.20
N VAL A 417 12.10 -22.27 -3.81
CA VAL A 417 13.00 -21.50 -4.67
C VAL A 417 14.39 -22.14 -4.67
N LEU A 418 14.98 -22.27 -5.85
CA LEU A 418 16.36 -22.72 -6.03
C LEU A 418 17.34 -21.68 -5.49
N ASN A 419 18.25 -22.16 -4.66
CA ASN A 419 19.30 -21.34 -4.07
C ASN A 419 20.64 -22.08 -4.09
N ILE A 420 21.74 -21.33 -4.03
CA ILE A 420 23.11 -21.86 -4.00
C ILE A 420 23.88 -21.15 -2.87
N HIS A 421 24.70 -21.91 -2.13
CA HIS A 421 25.54 -21.39 -1.03
C HIS A 421 27.04 -21.60 -1.27
N ASP A 422 27.45 -21.69 -2.53
CA ASP A 422 28.85 -21.80 -2.90
C ASP A 422 29.60 -20.46 -2.80
N PHE A 423 30.92 -20.53 -2.97
CA PHE A 423 31.80 -19.37 -2.90
C PHE A 423 31.44 -18.30 -3.94
N ILE A 424 31.12 -18.69 -5.18
CA ILE A 424 30.79 -17.78 -6.27
C ILE A 424 29.50 -17.02 -5.97
N MET A 425 28.45 -17.73 -5.54
CA MET A 425 27.17 -17.12 -5.20
C MET A 425 27.28 -16.20 -3.99
N ASN A 426 28.14 -16.52 -3.01
CA ASN A 426 28.40 -15.62 -1.88
C ASN A 426 29.14 -14.35 -2.30
N ILE A 427 30.08 -14.41 -3.27
CA ILE A 427 30.71 -13.21 -3.85
C ILE A 427 29.66 -12.35 -4.58
N LEU A 428 28.82 -12.96 -5.43
CA LEU A 428 27.73 -12.25 -6.11
C LEU A 428 26.75 -11.64 -5.09
N ARG A 429 26.42 -12.41 -4.06
CA ARG A 429 25.83 -12.06 -2.75
C ARG A 429 26.28 -10.70 -2.24
N LEU A 430 27.56 -10.68 -1.89
CA LEU A 430 28.22 -9.59 -1.23
C LEU A 430 28.32 -8.35 -2.14
N LEU A 431 28.66 -8.54 -3.42
CA LEU A 431 28.69 -7.44 -4.40
C LEU A 431 27.32 -6.80 -4.56
N ALA A 432 26.27 -7.61 -4.77
CA ALA A 432 24.90 -7.14 -4.88
C ALA A 432 24.49 -6.32 -3.65
N LEU A 433 24.69 -6.85 -2.44
CA LEU A 433 24.40 -6.17 -1.17
C LEU A 433 25.15 -4.83 -1.03
N THR A 434 26.45 -4.84 -1.31
CA THR A 434 27.31 -3.65 -1.23
C THR A 434 26.75 -2.54 -2.10
N PHE A 435 26.34 -2.87 -3.33
CA PHE A 435 25.76 -1.90 -4.26
C PHE A 435 24.35 -1.44 -3.86
N GLU A 436 23.53 -2.31 -3.28
CA GLU A 436 22.19 -1.97 -2.78
C GLU A 436 22.23 -0.89 -1.71
N ILE A 437 23.29 -0.88 -0.90
CA ILE A 437 23.51 0.13 0.15
C ILE A 437 24.20 1.37 -0.41
N ILE A 438 25.29 1.17 -1.16
CA ILE A 438 26.17 2.25 -1.59
C ILE A 438 25.51 3.18 -2.63
N PHE A 439 24.75 2.63 -3.59
CA PHE A 439 24.21 3.43 -4.70
C PHE A 439 23.11 4.40 -4.29
N PRO A 440 22.12 4.04 -3.45
CA PRO A 440 21.17 5.02 -2.92
C PRO A 440 21.86 6.17 -2.19
N ILE A 441 22.88 5.88 -1.37
CA ILE A 441 23.64 6.89 -0.62
C ILE A 441 24.35 7.84 -1.58
N PHE A 442 25.16 7.34 -2.52
CA PHE A 442 25.82 8.20 -3.50
C PHE A 442 24.83 8.94 -4.39
N GLY A 443 23.74 8.28 -4.81
CA GLY A 443 22.69 8.88 -5.62
C GLY A 443 22.06 10.08 -4.91
N PHE A 444 21.83 9.97 -3.61
CA PHE A 444 21.32 11.05 -2.76
C PHE A 444 22.33 12.19 -2.62
N VAL A 445 23.61 11.89 -2.31
CA VAL A 445 24.68 12.89 -2.19
C VAL A 445 24.86 13.66 -3.50
N ILE A 446 24.90 12.97 -4.64
CA ILE A 446 24.99 13.58 -5.97
C ILE A 446 23.75 14.45 -6.23
N ASN A 447 22.55 14.00 -5.86
CA ASN A 447 21.32 14.79 -6.00
C ASN A 447 21.39 16.11 -5.22
N ILE A 448 21.95 16.12 -4.01
CA ILE A 448 22.20 17.33 -3.21
C ILE A 448 23.21 18.26 -3.91
N ILE A 449 24.35 17.72 -4.36
CA ILE A 449 25.39 18.50 -5.05
C ILE A 449 24.81 19.17 -6.30
N ILE A 450 24.00 18.45 -7.07
CA ILE A 450 23.32 19.01 -8.26
C ILE A 450 22.41 20.16 -7.84
N LEU A 451 21.59 19.99 -6.80
CA LEU A 451 20.71 21.06 -6.34
C LEU A 451 21.52 22.32 -5.97
N TYR A 452 22.57 22.17 -5.15
CA TYR A 452 23.39 23.29 -4.72
C TYR A 452 24.01 24.04 -5.90
N LYS A 453 24.65 23.31 -6.83
CA LYS A 453 25.29 23.91 -8.01
C LYS A 453 24.28 24.55 -8.97
N THR A 454 23.17 23.86 -9.25
CA THR A 454 22.14 24.38 -10.17
C THR A 454 21.38 25.58 -9.62
N LEU A 455 21.13 25.64 -8.30
CA LEU A 455 20.54 26.82 -7.66
C LEU A 455 21.43 28.05 -7.80
N ASN A 456 22.76 27.87 -7.81
CA ASN A 456 23.72 28.94 -8.07
C ASN A 456 23.78 29.33 -9.56
N MET A 457 23.79 28.36 -10.47
CA MET A 457 23.82 28.60 -11.92
C MET A 457 22.55 29.27 -12.46
N PHE A 458 21.40 29.00 -11.85
CA PHE A 458 20.10 29.52 -12.27
C PHE A 458 19.55 30.61 -11.34
N LYS A 459 20.43 31.42 -10.73
CA LYS A 459 20.03 32.56 -9.89
C LYS A 459 19.27 33.65 -10.67
N LEU A 460 19.59 33.82 -11.95
CA LEU A 460 19.02 34.87 -12.80
C LEU A 460 17.50 34.72 -12.98
N PRO A 461 16.71 35.82 -12.94
CA PRO A 461 15.26 35.79 -13.08
C PRO A 461 14.78 35.17 -14.41
N THR A 462 15.56 35.32 -15.48
CA THR A 462 15.27 34.76 -16.80
C THR A 462 15.26 33.22 -16.82
N ARG A 463 15.93 32.57 -15.85
CA ARG A 463 16.02 31.10 -15.73
C ARG A 463 15.17 30.51 -14.60
N LYS A 464 14.06 31.18 -14.29
CA LYS A 464 13.16 30.81 -13.18
C LYS A 464 12.47 29.46 -13.42
N GLU A 465 12.16 29.11 -14.66
CA GLU A 465 11.51 27.83 -14.99
C GLU A 465 12.48 26.66 -14.76
N GLU A 466 13.73 26.76 -15.21
CA GLU A 466 14.78 25.75 -15.00
C GLU A 466 15.10 25.60 -13.51
N ARG A 467 15.20 26.71 -12.76
CA ARG A 467 15.38 26.67 -11.31
C ARG A 467 14.24 25.92 -10.61
N LYS A 468 13.00 26.10 -11.07
CA LYS A 468 11.82 25.40 -10.53
C LYS A 468 11.84 23.92 -10.90
N GLU A 469 12.24 23.58 -12.12
CA GLU A 469 12.43 22.20 -12.57
C GLU A 469 13.45 21.47 -11.70
N GLN A 470 14.62 22.06 -11.45
CA GLN A 470 15.67 21.45 -10.62
C GLN A 470 15.23 21.21 -9.17
N LYS A 471 14.45 22.13 -8.57
CA LYS A 471 13.87 21.90 -7.24
C LYS A 471 12.89 20.72 -7.22
N GLN A 472 12.05 20.60 -8.25
CA GLN A 472 11.10 19.49 -8.35
C GLN A 472 11.81 18.15 -8.61
N LEU A 473 12.81 18.17 -9.49
CA LEU A 473 13.68 17.03 -9.75
C LEU A 473 14.43 16.58 -8.50
N PHE A 474 14.92 17.51 -7.68
CA PHE A 474 15.56 17.17 -6.42
C PHE A 474 14.61 16.37 -5.52
N TRP A 475 13.42 16.91 -5.24
CA TRP A 475 12.43 16.23 -4.39
C TRP A 475 11.99 14.90 -4.97
N PHE A 476 11.73 14.85 -6.28
CA PHE A 476 11.36 13.62 -6.98
C PHE A 476 12.44 12.55 -6.79
N MET A 477 13.70 12.85 -7.13
CA MET A 477 14.80 11.90 -7.02
C MET A 477 15.08 11.50 -5.57
N THR A 478 15.02 12.44 -4.63
CA THR A 478 15.20 12.14 -3.19
C THR A 478 14.18 11.12 -2.71
N ILE A 479 12.90 11.28 -3.07
CA ILE A 479 11.85 10.35 -2.66
C ILE A 479 12.03 8.99 -3.33
N GLN A 480 12.37 8.98 -4.62
CA GLN A 480 12.61 7.76 -5.39
C GLN A 480 13.87 7.00 -4.92
N ILE A 481 14.79 7.65 -4.22
CA ILE A 481 15.99 7.03 -3.63
C ILE A 481 15.71 6.57 -2.20
N LEU A 482 15.20 7.47 -1.34
CA LEU A 482 15.11 7.22 0.10
C LEU A 482 13.98 6.26 0.46
N ILE A 483 12.81 6.36 -0.19
CA ILE A 483 11.66 5.52 0.19
C ILE A 483 11.95 4.04 -0.10
N PRO A 484 12.44 3.65 -1.29
CA PRO A 484 12.86 2.27 -1.49
C PRO A 484 13.95 1.89 -0.51
N PHE A 485 15.03 2.66 -0.39
CA PHE A 485 16.14 2.30 0.50
C PHE A 485 15.70 2.00 1.94
N ILE A 486 14.81 2.81 2.52
CA ILE A 486 14.26 2.59 3.86
C ILE A 486 13.43 1.30 3.93
N LEU A 487 12.61 1.04 2.91
CA LEU A 487 11.72 -0.13 2.88
C LEU A 487 12.46 -1.44 2.52
N HIS A 488 13.64 -1.35 1.90
CA HIS A 488 14.52 -2.48 1.61
C HIS A 488 15.41 -2.91 2.79
N ILE A 489 15.44 -2.17 3.91
CA ILE A 489 16.25 -2.52 5.09
C ILE A 489 16.02 -3.98 5.57
N PRO A 490 14.78 -4.49 5.64
CA PRO A 490 14.56 -5.90 5.99
C PRO A 490 15.13 -6.88 4.96
N SER A 491 15.08 -6.55 3.67
CA SER A 491 15.67 -7.36 2.60
C SER A 491 17.19 -7.41 2.70
N ILE A 492 17.83 -6.29 3.05
CA ILE A 492 19.26 -6.21 3.37
C ILE A 492 19.59 -7.17 4.53
N HIS A 493 18.75 -7.23 5.56
CA HIS A 493 18.92 -8.19 6.65
C HIS A 493 18.80 -9.64 6.16
N VAL A 494 17.87 -9.97 5.27
CA VAL A 494 17.78 -11.32 4.67
C VAL A 494 19.06 -11.67 3.92
N PHE A 495 19.62 -10.72 3.16
CA PHE A 495 20.90 -10.92 2.47
C PHE A 495 22.04 -11.22 3.46
N ILE A 496 22.14 -10.48 4.57
CA ILE A 496 23.14 -10.72 5.61
C ILE A 496 22.98 -12.11 6.24
N LEU A 497 21.73 -12.52 6.55
CA LEU A 497 21.45 -13.86 7.07
C LEU A 497 21.92 -14.95 6.12
N ARG A 498 21.62 -14.82 4.82
CA ARG A 498 22.02 -15.78 3.78
C ARG A 498 23.54 -15.85 3.62
N ILE A 499 24.25 -14.73 3.70
CA ILE A 499 25.73 -14.70 3.63
C ILE A 499 26.35 -15.46 4.82
N ILE A 500 25.73 -15.41 6.01
CA ILE A 500 26.19 -16.13 7.22
C ILE A 500 25.68 -17.59 7.24
N GLY A 501 24.96 -18.04 6.21
CA GLY A 501 24.42 -19.41 6.11
C GLY A 501 23.17 -19.67 6.96
N LYS A 502 22.46 -18.62 7.39
CA LYS A 502 21.18 -18.74 8.10
C LYS A 502 20.00 -18.53 7.15
N SER A 503 18.99 -19.39 7.22
CA SER A 503 17.72 -19.21 6.52
C SER A 503 16.83 -18.21 7.27
N ALA A 504 16.27 -17.24 6.55
CA ALA A 504 15.22 -16.39 7.08
C ALA A 504 13.91 -17.20 7.26
N ASN A 505 13.16 -16.91 8.30
CA ASN A 505 11.82 -17.48 8.47
C ASN A 505 10.92 -17.05 7.30
N ILE A 506 10.07 -17.95 6.80
CA ILE A 506 9.06 -17.68 5.75
C ILE A 506 8.24 -16.42 6.05
N MET A 507 7.83 -16.21 7.31
CA MET A 507 7.09 -15.01 7.71
C MET A 507 7.92 -13.72 7.59
N PHE A 508 9.24 -13.79 7.78
CA PHE A 508 10.13 -12.64 7.61
C PHE A 508 10.38 -12.35 6.13
N LEU A 509 10.59 -13.39 5.30
CA LEU A 509 10.72 -13.28 3.84
C LEU A 509 9.48 -12.63 3.22
N PHE A 510 8.30 -13.07 3.66
CA PHE A 510 7.02 -12.52 3.27
C PHE A 510 6.91 -11.00 3.54
N VAL A 511 7.39 -10.56 4.69
CA VAL A 511 7.37 -9.13 5.03
C VAL A 511 8.33 -8.36 4.15
N CYS A 512 9.54 -8.88 3.95
CA CYS A 512 10.53 -8.25 3.08
C CYS A 512 9.94 -8.02 1.69
N GLU A 513 9.27 -9.01 1.10
CA GLU A 513 8.63 -8.83 -0.20
C GLU A 513 7.51 -7.78 -0.15
N THR A 514 6.67 -7.82 0.88
CA THR A 514 5.57 -6.89 1.04
C THR A 514 6.11 -5.46 1.04
N LEU A 515 7.12 -5.17 1.86
CA LEU A 515 7.75 -3.84 1.94
C LEU A 515 8.45 -3.43 0.64
N ASN A 516 9.16 -4.35 -0.02
CA ASN A 516 9.77 -4.11 -1.33
C ASN A 516 8.71 -3.80 -2.41
N THR A 517 7.56 -4.45 -2.35
CA THR A 517 6.42 -4.18 -3.24
C THR A 517 5.80 -2.81 -2.96
N PHE A 518 5.66 -2.44 -1.69
CA PHE A 518 5.18 -1.12 -1.27
C PHE A 518 6.20 0.00 -1.54
N ALA A 519 7.49 -0.29 -1.68
CA ALA A 519 8.55 0.69 -1.86
C ALA A 519 8.30 1.70 -2.99
N TYR A 520 8.13 1.21 -4.22
CA TYR A 520 8.05 2.11 -5.39
C TYR A 520 6.68 2.76 -5.54
N SER A 521 5.64 2.05 -5.17
CA SER A 521 4.29 2.57 -5.17
C SER A 521 4.13 3.70 -4.15
N THR A 522 4.69 3.52 -2.95
CA THR A 522 4.80 4.56 -1.93
C THR A 522 5.68 5.70 -2.40
N SER A 523 6.84 5.43 -3.03
CA SER A 523 7.73 6.49 -3.53
C SER A 523 7.04 7.36 -4.59
N VAL A 524 6.30 6.75 -5.50
CA VAL A 524 5.52 7.43 -6.53
C VAL A 524 4.38 8.25 -5.91
N PHE A 525 3.62 7.66 -4.97
CA PHE A 525 2.55 8.36 -4.27
C PHE A 525 3.07 9.55 -3.45
N VAL A 526 4.12 9.35 -2.64
CA VAL A 526 4.77 10.40 -1.85
C VAL A 526 5.36 11.49 -2.75
N SER A 527 5.88 11.13 -3.94
CA SER A 527 6.36 12.12 -4.93
C SER A 527 5.27 13.11 -5.34
N THR A 528 3.99 12.70 -5.37
CA THR A 528 2.88 13.62 -5.67
C THR A 528 2.69 14.71 -4.61
N LEU A 529 3.07 14.45 -3.36
CA LEU A 529 2.97 15.42 -2.28
C LEU A 529 3.98 16.56 -2.46
N PHE A 530 5.18 16.26 -2.95
CA PHE A 530 6.28 17.23 -3.06
C PHE A 530 6.47 17.80 -4.47
N VAL A 531 6.00 17.12 -5.51
CA VAL A 531 6.10 17.56 -6.91
C VAL A 531 4.73 18.02 -7.39
N PRO A 532 4.43 19.34 -7.40
CA PRO A 532 3.10 19.85 -7.75
C PRO A 532 2.65 19.45 -9.15
N LYS A 533 3.59 19.22 -10.08
CA LYS A 533 3.31 18.80 -11.46
C LYS A 533 2.85 17.34 -11.59
N LEU A 534 3.14 16.48 -10.61
CA LEU A 534 2.59 15.12 -10.57
C LEU A 534 1.15 15.10 -10.06
N ARG A 535 0.74 16.09 -9.25
CA ARG A 535 -0.63 16.16 -8.69
C ARG A 535 -1.73 16.14 -9.74
N PRO A 536 -1.70 16.95 -10.82
CA PRO A 536 -2.72 16.86 -11.87
C PRO A 536 -2.59 15.61 -12.73
N ILE A 537 -1.52 14.82 -12.66
CA ILE A 537 -1.48 13.50 -13.29
C ILE A 537 -2.26 12.52 -12.42
N PHE A 538 -1.79 12.32 -11.19
CA PHE A 538 -2.36 11.33 -10.25
C PHE A 538 -3.77 11.66 -9.85
N PHE A 539 -3.98 12.91 -9.48
CA PHE A 539 -5.29 13.40 -9.13
C PHE A 539 -5.98 14.07 -10.30
N GLY A 540 -5.51 14.06 -11.56
CA GLY A 540 -6.15 14.80 -12.67
C GLY A 540 -7.58 14.37 -13.00
N ILE A 541 -7.92 13.13 -12.69
CA ILE A 541 -9.30 12.65 -12.74
C ILE A 541 -10.16 13.33 -11.64
N CYS A 542 -9.52 13.75 -10.53
CA CYS A 542 -10.09 14.48 -9.40
C CYS A 542 -9.88 16.02 -9.47
N TYR A 543 -8.80 16.51 -10.08
CA TYR A 543 -8.45 17.91 -10.28
C TYR A 543 -8.66 18.20 -11.75
N VAL A 544 -9.84 18.72 -12.08
CA VAL A 544 -9.95 19.50 -13.31
C VAL A 544 -9.02 20.68 -13.13
N ASN A 545 -7.91 20.66 -13.87
CA ASN A 545 -6.95 21.75 -13.97
C ASN A 545 -7.73 23.08 -13.95
N SER A 546 -7.33 24.05 -13.13
CA SER A 546 -7.71 25.44 -13.37
C SER A 546 -6.93 25.91 -14.61
N GLN A 547 -7.16 25.27 -15.76
CA GLN A 547 -6.77 25.83 -17.03
C GLN A 547 -7.65 27.07 -17.22
N SER A 548 -7.01 28.21 -16.95
CA SER A 548 -7.32 29.50 -17.53
C SER A 548 -8.81 29.77 -17.70
N ASN A 549 -9.48 30.12 -16.60
CA ASN A 549 -10.26 31.34 -16.70
C ASN A 549 -9.25 32.46 -16.92
N ASN A 550 -8.83 32.63 -18.19
CA ASN A 550 -8.50 33.95 -18.71
C ASN A 550 -9.79 34.77 -18.60
N ARG A 551 -10.16 35.13 -17.36
CA ARG A 551 -10.91 36.32 -17.08
C ARG A 551 -9.91 37.46 -17.23
N THR A 552 -9.45 37.70 -18.45
CA THR A 552 -9.31 39.07 -18.89
C THR A 552 -10.73 39.63 -18.83
N VAL A 553 -11.09 40.12 -17.64
CA VAL A 553 -12.19 41.07 -17.51
C VAL A 553 -11.78 42.19 -18.44
N LYS A 554 -12.36 42.22 -19.65
CA LYS A 554 -12.32 43.42 -20.46
C LYS A 554 -12.90 44.50 -19.56
N ARG A 555 -12.06 45.44 -19.12
CA ARG A 555 -12.55 46.72 -18.62
C ARG A 555 -13.40 47.26 -19.77
N ILE A 556 -14.71 47.26 -19.58
CA ILE A 556 -15.56 48.15 -20.37
C ILE A 556 -15.18 49.53 -19.83
N SER A 557 -14.43 50.28 -20.64
CA SER A 557 -14.36 51.72 -20.48
C SER A 557 -15.77 52.24 -20.69
N TYR A 558 -16.31 52.97 -19.72
CA TYR A 558 -17.33 53.97 -20.03
C TYR A 558 -16.69 55.04 -20.89
#